data_AF-A0A945F002-F1
#
_entry.id   AF-A0A945F002-F1
#
_cell.length_a   1.000
_cell.length_b   1.000
_cell.length_c   1.000
_cell.angle_alpha   90.00
_cell.angle_beta   90.00
_cell.angle_gamma   90.00
#
_symmetry.space_group_name_H-M   'P 1'
#
loop_
_entity.id
_entity.type
_entity.pdbx_description
1 polymer ?
#
loop_
_entity_poly.entity_id
_entity_poly.type
_entity_poly.pdbx_seq_one_letter_code
_entity_poly.pdbx_strand_id
1 'polypeptide(L)'
;LFYDENQSIKPTDISAEIFKSLIKHNATLKLKSQFRVKAGNDYVEFINLLLKNKLNKTSEKFHHNSYNLLLFDNLEEMIEQIKIQNDNHGLARIIAGFSWKWVSKYDSNLKDIKIGNCELTWNSVDKDWINSDNAINEVGCIHTVQGYDLNYCAIIFGNEISYDPISKKIFIKPEYYFDKNGKKSIKDPKDLKSYIINIYKTIMLRGIKGTYIYACDENLQKYFETYINKFQSKISIPDIVFLTYDIKPFINAIPFYDLRASAGSFSELQQIDEMQWVKAPDNFKINKDYFICQIVGESMNKIIPNGSYCIFSKDSGGSRNGKIVLVESSNIQDSDFGSSYTVKEYHSTKYADEDGFEHRSITLKPKSYDSSFANLELTNDELETFKVVGVFEQIITNSGSF
;
A
#
# COMPACT_ATOMS: atom_id res chain seq x y z
N LEU A 1 -36.86 18.13 -7.63
CA LEU A 1 -36.02 17.05 -8.19
C LEU A 1 -34.56 17.49 -8.11
N PHE A 2 -33.70 16.72 -7.44
CA PHE A 2 -32.25 16.93 -7.47
C PHE A 2 -31.65 15.99 -8.52
N TYR A 3 -30.70 16.48 -9.32
CA TYR A 3 -30.17 15.73 -10.46
C TYR A 3 -28.71 16.14 -10.76
N ASP A 4 -27.88 15.14 -11.05
CA ASP A 4 -26.53 15.31 -11.60
C ASP A 4 -26.33 14.26 -12.70
N GLU A 5 -26.24 14.71 -13.95
CA GLU A 5 -26.05 13.82 -15.11
C GLU A 5 -24.76 13.00 -15.02
N ASN A 6 -23.76 13.48 -14.28
CA ASN A 6 -22.47 12.81 -14.13
C ASN A 6 -22.48 11.72 -13.05
N GLN A 7 -23.59 11.57 -12.31
CA GLN A 7 -23.81 10.52 -11.33
C GLN A 7 -24.85 9.49 -11.80
N SER A 8 -25.31 9.59 -13.05
CA SER A 8 -26.08 8.52 -13.69
C SER A 8 -25.15 7.37 -14.04
N ILE A 9 -25.32 6.24 -13.35
CA ILE A 9 -24.41 5.07 -13.40
C ILE A 9 -25.13 3.79 -13.84
N LYS A 10 -26.46 3.81 -13.96
CA LYS A 10 -27.26 2.67 -14.43
C LYS A 10 -28.35 3.08 -15.42
N PRO A 11 -28.80 2.16 -16.31
CA PRO A 11 -29.81 2.48 -17.32
C PRO A 11 -31.18 2.91 -16.77
N THR A 12 -31.49 2.58 -15.53
CA THR A 12 -32.74 2.99 -14.87
C THR A 12 -32.71 4.41 -14.33
N ASP A 13 -31.54 5.05 -14.30
CA ASP A 13 -31.43 6.45 -13.87
C ASP A 13 -32.08 7.36 -14.94
N ILE A 14 -32.62 8.50 -14.49
CA ILE A 14 -33.21 9.50 -15.39
C ILE A 14 -32.12 10.00 -16.33
N SER A 15 -32.32 9.88 -17.65
CA SER A 15 -31.35 10.38 -18.62
C SER A 15 -31.33 11.91 -18.66
N ALA A 16 -30.22 12.49 -19.13
CA ALA A 16 -30.10 13.94 -19.30
C ALA A 16 -31.16 14.50 -20.25
N GLU A 17 -31.58 13.74 -21.25
CA GLU A 17 -32.64 14.13 -22.20
C GLU A 17 -34.01 14.19 -21.51
N ILE A 18 -34.36 13.17 -20.74
CA ILE A 18 -35.61 13.14 -19.97
C ILE A 18 -35.60 14.27 -18.95
N PHE A 19 -34.50 14.44 -18.20
CA PHE A 19 -34.38 15.54 -17.24
C PHE A 19 -34.55 16.91 -17.92
N LYS A 20 -33.90 17.15 -19.07
CA LYS A 20 -34.06 18.38 -19.85
C LYS A 20 -35.51 18.60 -20.28
N SER A 21 -36.24 17.55 -20.64
CA SER A 21 -37.67 17.66 -20.98
C SER A 21 -38.53 18.05 -19.77
N LEU A 22 -38.22 17.52 -18.59
CA LEU A 22 -38.96 17.79 -17.35
C LEU A 22 -38.75 19.22 -16.83
N ILE A 23 -37.58 19.80 -17.02
CA ILE A 23 -37.26 21.15 -16.50
C ILE A 23 -37.71 22.29 -17.42
N LYS A 24 -38.12 22.03 -18.67
CA LYS A 24 -38.53 23.07 -19.64
C LYS A 24 -39.60 24.04 -19.10
N HIS A 25 -40.44 23.58 -18.18
CA HIS A 25 -41.55 24.36 -17.61
C HIS A 25 -41.37 24.66 -16.11
N ASN A 26 -40.18 24.44 -15.56
CA ASN A 26 -39.90 24.55 -14.14
C ASN A 26 -38.74 25.52 -13.87
N ALA A 27 -38.79 26.22 -12.74
CA ALA A 27 -37.67 27.04 -12.28
C ALA A 27 -36.50 26.13 -11.84
N THR A 28 -35.30 26.43 -12.32
CA THR A 28 -34.09 25.65 -12.02
C THR A 28 -33.08 26.47 -11.24
N LEU A 29 -32.54 25.90 -10.17
CA LEU A 29 -31.42 26.44 -9.41
C LEU A 29 -30.24 25.48 -9.51
N LYS A 30 -29.05 25.99 -9.84
CA LYS A 30 -27.82 25.20 -9.94
C LYS A 30 -26.93 25.45 -8.72
N LEU A 31 -26.72 24.42 -7.91
CA LEU A 31 -25.74 24.46 -6.84
C LEU A 31 -24.34 24.32 -7.44
N LYS A 32 -23.44 25.27 -7.14
CA LYS A 32 -22.10 25.36 -7.74
C LYS A 32 -20.97 24.94 -6.79
N SER A 33 -21.21 24.91 -5.49
CA SER A 33 -20.17 24.68 -4.48
C SER A 33 -20.18 23.23 -4.01
N GLN A 34 -19.01 22.58 -4.04
CA GLN A 34 -18.78 21.27 -3.43
C GLN A 34 -18.00 21.46 -2.11
N PHE A 35 -18.59 21.02 -0.99
CA PHE A 35 -17.98 21.16 0.34
C PHE A 35 -17.36 19.85 0.88
N ARG A 36 -17.65 18.72 0.22
CA ARG A 36 -17.25 17.39 0.70
C ARG A 36 -15.76 17.11 0.55
N VAL A 37 -15.21 17.38 -0.63
CA VAL A 37 -13.82 17.06 -0.96
C VAL A 37 -12.94 18.24 -0.58
N LYS A 38 -11.88 18.03 0.22
CA LYS A 38 -11.03 19.14 0.70
C LYS A 38 -10.31 19.91 -0.41
N ALA A 39 -10.10 19.29 -1.58
CA ALA A 39 -9.57 19.96 -2.76
C ALA A 39 -10.62 20.81 -3.53
N GLY A 40 -11.86 20.85 -3.06
CA GLY A 40 -12.90 21.71 -3.60
C GLY A 40 -13.23 21.45 -5.08
N ASN A 41 -13.65 22.51 -5.76
CA ASN A 41 -14.12 22.45 -7.14
C ASN A 41 -12.99 22.16 -8.14
N ASP A 42 -11.76 22.57 -7.85
CA ASP A 42 -10.61 22.38 -8.75
C ASP A 42 -10.34 20.89 -8.98
N TYR A 43 -10.44 20.07 -7.94
CA TYR A 43 -10.33 18.61 -8.07
C TYR A 43 -11.49 18.00 -8.86
N VAL A 44 -12.72 18.46 -8.61
CA VAL A 44 -13.91 17.98 -9.34
C VAL A 44 -13.78 18.26 -10.83
N GLU A 45 -13.31 19.46 -11.19
CA GLU A 45 -13.05 19.84 -12.57
C GLU A 45 -11.88 19.03 -13.16
N PHE A 46 -10.78 18.90 -12.43
CA PHE A 46 -9.63 18.11 -12.84
C PHE A 46 -10.02 16.67 -13.20
N ILE A 47 -10.73 15.95 -12.32
CA ILE A 47 -11.18 14.58 -12.57
C ILE A 47 -12.12 14.51 -13.78
N ASN A 48 -13.03 15.49 -13.92
CA ASN A 48 -13.93 15.56 -15.06
C ASN A 48 -13.18 15.77 -16.39
N LEU A 49 -12.11 16.57 -16.41
CA LEU A 49 -11.29 16.79 -17.61
C LEU A 49 -10.38 15.59 -17.90
N LEU A 50 -9.79 14.99 -16.86
CA LEU A 50 -8.95 13.79 -16.96
C LEU A 50 -9.71 12.64 -17.62
N LEU A 51 -10.88 12.28 -17.08
CA LEU A 51 -11.66 11.15 -17.61
C LEU A 51 -12.35 11.43 -18.95
N LYS A 52 -12.50 12.70 -19.34
CA LYS A 52 -13.04 13.10 -20.65
C LYS A 52 -11.96 13.39 -21.70
N ASN A 53 -10.69 13.11 -21.40
CA ASN A 53 -9.54 13.42 -22.26
C ASN A 53 -9.49 14.88 -22.73
N LYS A 54 -9.77 15.82 -21.81
CA LYS A 54 -9.77 17.27 -22.08
C LYS A 54 -8.61 18.03 -21.44
N LEU A 55 -7.71 17.33 -20.74
CA LEU A 55 -6.47 17.91 -20.23
C LEU A 55 -5.42 18.01 -21.34
N ASN A 56 -4.65 19.10 -21.35
CA ASN A 56 -3.58 19.32 -22.31
C ASN A 56 -2.27 18.80 -21.73
N LYS A 57 -1.33 18.31 -22.56
CA LYS A 57 -0.03 17.80 -22.06
C LYS A 57 0.80 18.84 -21.29
N THR A 58 0.53 20.13 -21.49
CA THR A 58 1.18 21.24 -20.77
C THR A 58 0.52 21.55 -19.43
N SER A 59 -0.59 20.88 -19.10
CA SER A 59 -1.21 21.01 -17.79
C SER A 59 -0.27 20.45 -16.73
N GLU A 60 -0.02 21.22 -15.68
CA GLU A 60 0.73 20.76 -14.53
C GLU A 60 0.02 19.56 -13.86
N LYS A 61 0.80 18.72 -13.18
CA LYS A 61 0.24 17.65 -12.37
C LYS A 61 -0.61 18.25 -11.26
N PHE A 62 -1.74 17.62 -10.97
CA PHE A 62 -2.63 18.09 -9.92
C PHE A 62 -1.92 18.09 -8.55
N HIS A 63 -2.01 19.21 -7.85
CA HIS A 63 -1.46 19.37 -6.51
C HIS A 63 -2.41 20.20 -5.65
N HIS A 64 -2.56 19.82 -4.37
CA HIS A 64 -3.35 20.56 -3.40
C HIS A 64 -2.82 20.31 -1.99
N ASN A 65 -2.63 21.38 -1.21
CA ASN A 65 -1.97 21.32 0.10
C ASN A 65 -2.72 20.47 1.15
N SER A 66 -4.04 20.33 1.00
CA SER A 66 -4.90 19.61 1.95
C SER A 66 -5.58 18.40 1.35
N TYR A 67 -5.13 17.93 0.18
CA TYR A 67 -5.68 16.77 -0.48
C TYR A 67 -4.62 15.92 -1.16
N ASN A 68 -4.58 14.64 -0.82
CA ASN A 68 -3.56 13.74 -1.30
C ASN A 68 -4.07 12.90 -2.48
N LEU A 69 -3.68 13.25 -3.71
CA LEU A 69 -3.96 12.49 -4.93
C LEU A 69 -2.68 11.82 -5.42
N LEU A 70 -2.64 10.49 -5.42
CA LEU A 70 -1.45 9.73 -5.80
C LEU A 70 -1.77 8.57 -6.74
N LEU A 71 -0.86 8.35 -7.69
CA LEU A 71 -0.86 7.20 -8.58
C LEU A 71 0.16 6.16 -8.10
N PHE A 72 -0.25 4.91 -7.95
CA PHE A 72 0.60 3.82 -7.50
C PHE A 72 1.01 2.92 -8.67
N ASP A 73 2.29 2.54 -8.67
CA ASP A 73 2.81 1.56 -9.63
C ASP A 73 2.64 0.12 -9.12
N ASN A 74 2.53 -0.07 -7.80
CA ASN A 74 2.29 -1.36 -7.15
C ASN A 74 0.99 -1.32 -6.34
N LEU A 75 0.14 -2.33 -6.55
CA LEU A 75 -1.14 -2.48 -5.84
C LEU A 75 -0.94 -2.83 -4.35
N GLU A 76 0.05 -3.65 -4.00
CA GLU A 76 0.39 -4.01 -2.62
C GLU A 76 0.73 -2.76 -1.80
N GLU A 77 1.58 -1.88 -2.36
CA GLU A 77 1.91 -0.60 -1.73
C GLU A 77 0.65 0.27 -1.54
N MET A 78 -0.25 0.31 -2.53
CA MET A 78 -1.50 1.06 -2.38
C MET A 78 -2.38 0.50 -1.25
N ILE A 79 -2.44 -0.84 -1.11
CA ILE A 79 -3.19 -1.54 -0.05
C ILE A 79 -2.57 -1.24 1.33
N GLU A 80 -1.24 -1.25 1.44
CA GLU A 80 -0.56 -0.89 2.68
C GLU A 80 -0.81 0.57 3.05
N GLN A 81 -0.67 1.49 2.08
CA GLN A 81 -0.90 2.91 2.33
C GLN A 81 -2.34 3.21 2.72
N ILE A 82 -3.34 2.56 2.12
CA ILE A 82 -4.74 2.79 2.50
C ILE A 82 -5.06 2.22 3.89
N LYS A 83 -4.42 1.12 4.31
CA LYS A 83 -4.50 0.61 5.69
C LYS A 83 -3.94 1.61 6.69
N ILE A 84 -2.77 2.18 6.40
CA ILE A 84 -2.19 3.27 7.21
C ILE A 84 -3.15 4.46 7.31
N GLN A 85 -3.80 4.86 6.21
CA GLN A 85 -4.79 5.94 6.26
C GLN A 85 -6.05 5.55 7.05
N ASN A 86 -6.45 4.28 7.01
CA ASN A 86 -7.56 3.78 7.83
C ASN A 86 -7.22 3.85 9.32
N ASP A 87 -6.01 3.49 9.73
CA ASP A 87 -5.63 3.52 11.14
C ASP A 87 -5.54 4.97 11.66
N ASN A 88 -5.04 5.88 10.84
CA ASN A 88 -4.88 7.30 11.21
C ASN A 88 -6.18 8.11 11.17
N HIS A 89 -7.14 7.73 10.33
CA HIS A 89 -8.31 8.56 10.05
C HIS A 89 -9.65 7.84 10.13
N GLY A 90 -9.67 6.51 10.13
CA GLY A 90 -10.86 5.71 9.92
C GLY A 90 -11.47 5.90 8.53
N LEU A 91 -12.42 5.05 8.15
CA LEU A 91 -13.19 5.17 6.90
C LEU A 91 -12.31 5.36 5.65
N ALA A 92 -11.21 4.60 5.56
CA ALA A 92 -10.44 4.49 4.33
C ALA A 92 -10.72 3.13 3.67
N ARG A 93 -11.10 3.10 2.39
CA ARG A 93 -11.55 1.86 1.74
C ARG A 93 -10.95 1.70 0.34
N ILE A 94 -10.81 0.44 -0.07
CA ILE A 94 -10.46 0.07 -1.44
C ILE A 94 -11.76 -0.11 -2.23
N ILE A 95 -11.81 0.46 -3.42
CA ILE A 95 -12.99 0.49 -4.29
C ILE A 95 -12.52 0.19 -5.72
N ALA A 96 -13.34 -0.51 -6.49
CA ALA A 96 -13.02 -0.78 -7.89
C ALA A 96 -14.24 -0.65 -8.80
N GLY A 97 -13.98 -0.43 -10.09
CA GLY A 97 -14.98 -0.70 -11.13
C GLY A 97 -15.26 -2.20 -11.22
N PHE A 98 -16.42 -2.58 -11.76
CA PHE A 98 -16.93 -3.94 -11.72
C PHE A 98 -16.25 -4.86 -12.76
N SER A 99 -14.92 -5.02 -12.66
CA SER A 99 -14.05 -5.66 -13.66
C SER A 99 -13.88 -7.17 -13.51
N TRP A 100 -14.30 -7.71 -12.36
CA TRP A 100 -14.10 -9.11 -12.01
C TRP A 100 -15.42 -9.79 -11.72
N LYS A 101 -15.46 -11.09 -11.98
CA LYS A 101 -16.58 -11.93 -11.54
C LYS A 101 -16.56 -12.02 -10.02
N TRP A 102 -17.76 -12.06 -9.43
CA TRP A 102 -17.92 -12.20 -7.99
C TRP A 102 -18.18 -13.67 -7.65
N VAL A 103 -17.10 -14.42 -7.54
CA VAL A 103 -17.10 -15.86 -7.24
C VAL A 103 -17.23 -16.10 -5.73
N SER A 104 -16.67 -15.20 -4.90
CA SER A 104 -16.72 -15.29 -3.44
C SER A 104 -18.14 -15.21 -2.87
N LYS A 105 -19.08 -14.66 -3.66
CA LYS A 105 -20.50 -14.61 -3.35
C LYS A 105 -21.12 -16.00 -3.19
N TYR A 106 -20.56 -17.01 -3.87
CA TYR A 106 -21.06 -18.38 -3.83
C TYR A 106 -20.17 -19.29 -2.98
N ASP A 107 -18.88 -18.94 -2.81
CA ASP A 107 -17.93 -19.64 -1.96
C ASP A 107 -16.94 -18.64 -1.36
N SER A 108 -17.07 -18.36 -0.06
CA SER A 108 -16.27 -17.35 0.65
C SER A 108 -14.76 -17.66 0.70
N ASN A 109 -14.34 -18.89 0.38
CA ASN A 109 -12.92 -19.25 0.32
C ASN A 109 -12.25 -18.78 -0.98
N LEU A 110 -13.03 -18.42 -2.00
CA LEU A 110 -12.50 -17.96 -3.28
C LEU A 110 -12.17 -16.47 -3.26
N LYS A 111 -11.15 -16.10 -4.03
CA LYS A 111 -10.73 -14.71 -4.27
C LYS A 111 -11.25 -14.24 -5.62
N ASP A 112 -11.81 -13.03 -5.66
CA ASP A 112 -12.49 -12.49 -6.84
C ASP A 112 -11.54 -11.76 -7.79
N ILE A 113 -10.63 -10.99 -7.21
CA ILE A 113 -9.76 -10.06 -7.90
C ILE A 113 -8.33 -10.56 -7.75
N LYS A 114 -7.68 -10.89 -8.86
CA LYS A 114 -6.28 -11.30 -8.91
C LYS A 114 -5.49 -10.34 -9.78
N ILE A 115 -4.54 -9.63 -9.19
CA ILE A 115 -3.68 -8.65 -9.86
C ILE A 115 -2.26 -8.84 -9.31
N GLY A 116 -1.33 -9.35 -10.13
CA GLY A 116 -0.02 -9.76 -9.63
C GLY A 116 -0.17 -10.81 -8.53
N ASN A 117 0.48 -10.58 -7.37
CA ASN A 117 0.36 -11.46 -6.19
C ASN A 117 -0.79 -11.04 -5.25
N CYS A 118 -1.49 -9.95 -5.54
CA CYS A 118 -2.65 -9.54 -4.76
C CYS A 118 -3.87 -10.40 -5.10
N GLU A 119 -4.44 -11.04 -4.08
CA GLU A 119 -5.72 -11.72 -4.16
C GLU A 119 -6.74 -11.06 -3.21
N LEU A 120 -7.76 -10.41 -3.78
CA LEU A 120 -8.76 -9.65 -3.04
C LEU A 120 -10.17 -10.22 -3.24
N THR A 121 -11.05 -9.93 -2.30
CA THR A 121 -12.48 -10.27 -2.35
C THR A 121 -13.32 -9.01 -2.47
N TRP A 122 -14.42 -9.09 -3.22
CA TRP A 122 -15.47 -8.08 -3.16
C TRP A 122 -16.08 -8.00 -1.76
N ASN A 123 -16.79 -6.91 -1.50
CA ASN A 123 -17.51 -6.68 -0.25
C ASN A 123 -18.37 -7.89 0.17
N SER A 124 -18.24 -8.37 1.41
CA SER A 124 -18.98 -9.57 1.87
C SER A 124 -20.45 -9.28 2.23
N VAL A 125 -20.76 -8.02 2.57
CA VAL A 125 -22.11 -7.55 2.93
C VAL A 125 -22.60 -6.50 1.95
N ASP A 126 -23.90 -6.54 1.65
CA ASP A 126 -24.54 -5.61 0.71
C ASP A 126 -25.01 -4.30 1.38
N LYS A 127 -25.25 -4.33 2.70
CA LYS A 127 -25.73 -3.18 3.48
C LYS A 127 -24.67 -2.72 4.46
N ASP A 128 -24.46 -1.40 4.49
CA ASP A 128 -23.54 -0.73 5.41
C ASP A 128 -22.13 -1.32 5.45
N TRP A 129 -21.68 -1.90 4.33
CA TRP A 129 -20.37 -2.53 4.19
C TRP A 129 -19.23 -1.63 4.66
N ILE A 130 -19.33 -0.33 4.38
CA ILE A 130 -18.31 0.65 4.74
C ILE A 130 -18.00 0.63 6.24
N ASN A 131 -18.99 0.35 7.10
CA ASN A 131 -18.83 0.32 8.55
C ASN A 131 -18.55 -1.10 9.11
N SER A 132 -18.47 -2.12 8.27
CA SER A 132 -18.15 -3.47 8.72
C SER A 132 -16.66 -3.62 9.09
N ASP A 133 -16.37 -4.45 10.08
CA ASP A 133 -15.02 -4.63 10.63
C ASP A 133 -14.00 -5.09 9.57
N ASN A 134 -14.43 -5.93 8.63
CA ASN A 134 -13.56 -6.47 7.58
C ASN A 134 -13.48 -5.60 6.31
N ALA A 135 -14.18 -4.46 6.25
CA ALA A 135 -14.29 -3.64 5.04
C ALA A 135 -12.93 -3.14 4.51
N ILE A 136 -11.93 -2.99 5.38
CA ILE A 136 -10.59 -2.56 4.99
C ILE A 136 -9.82 -3.63 4.18
N ASN A 137 -10.17 -4.91 4.35
CA ASN A 137 -9.54 -6.02 3.64
C ASN A 137 -10.32 -6.45 2.38
N GLU A 138 -11.43 -5.79 2.09
CA GLU A 138 -12.32 -6.08 0.97
C GLU A 138 -12.34 -4.92 -0.03
N VAL A 139 -12.82 -5.20 -1.24
CA VAL A 139 -13.00 -4.21 -2.29
C VAL A 139 -14.48 -3.87 -2.42
N GLY A 140 -14.81 -2.59 -2.25
CA GLY A 140 -16.15 -2.08 -2.44
C GLY A 140 -16.49 -1.96 -3.91
N CYS A 141 -17.71 -2.36 -4.29
CA CYS A 141 -18.28 -2.01 -5.58
C CYS A 141 -18.99 -0.64 -5.51
N ILE A 142 -19.30 -0.05 -6.68
CA ILE A 142 -20.00 1.24 -6.76
C ILE A 142 -21.32 1.24 -5.97
N HIS A 143 -22.03 0.12 -5.93
CA HIS A 143 -23.37 0.01 -5.32
C HIS A 143 -23.34 0.10 -3.80
N THR A 144 -22.25 -0.34 -3.15
CA THR A 144 -22.11 -0.29 -1.69
C THR A 144 -21.47 0.99 -1.18
N VAL A 145 -20.75 1.70 -2.06
CA VAL A 145 -20.09 2.98 -1.74
C VAL A 145 -21.02 4.17 -1.96
N GLN A 146 -22.05 4.02 -2.79
CA GLN A 146 -22.93 5.12 -3.16
C GLN A 146 -23.64 5.71 -1.93
N GLY A 147 -23.34 6.99 -1.64
CA GLY A 147 -23.99 7.75 -0.57
C GLY A 147 -23.10 7.99 0.65
N TYR A 148 -21.95 7.32 0.73
CA TYR A 148 -20.97 7.54 1.79
C TYR A 148 -19.83 8.43 1.31
N ASP A 149 -19.22 9.11 2.28
CA ASP A 149 -18.00 9.87 2.11
C ASP A 149 -16.90 9.20 2.93
N LEU A 150 -15.75 8.99 2.31
CA LEU A 150 -14.62 8.28 2.90
C LEU A 150 -13.53 9.29 3.24
N ASN A 151 -12.78 9.07 4.32
CA ASN A 151 -11.62 9.93 4.58
C ASN A 151 -10.58 9.77 3.48
N TYR A 152 -10.30 8.52 3.09
CA TYR A 152 -9.43 8.18 1.97
C TYR A 152 -10.07 7.10 1.09
N CYS A 153 -9.80 7.15 -0.20
CA CYS A 153 -10.32 6.18 -1.16
C CYS A 153 -9.17 5.63 -2.00
N ALA A 154 -8.92 4.32 -1.97
CA ALA A 154 -8.02 3.66 -2.92
C ALA A 154 -8.85 3.07 -4.06
N ILE A 155 -8.53 3.44 -5.29
CA ILE A 155 -9.34 3.12 -6.47
C ILE A 155 -8.53 2.28 -7.43
N ILE A 156 -9.06 1.09 -7.71
CA ILE A 156 -8.54 0.19 -8.74
C ILE A 156 -9.33 0.43 -10.03
N PHE A 157 -8.64 0.97 -11.04
CA PHE A 157 -9.13 0.97 -12.41
C PHE A 157 -8.89 -0.40 -13.01
N GLY A 158 -9.99 -1.13 -13.24
CA GLY A 158 -9.97 -2.49 -13.75
C GLY A 158 -9.72 -2.59 -15.26
N ASN A 159 -9.80 -3.82 -15.76
CA ASN A 159 -9.53 -4.19 -17.14
C ASN A 159 -10.60 -3.71 -18.15
N GLU A 160 -11.76 -3.23 -17.68
CA GLU A 160 -12.85 -2.75 -18.51
C GLU A 160 -12.62 -1.33 -19.06
N ILE A 161 -11.58 -0.64 -18.61
CA ILE A 161 -11.21 0.71 -19.02
C ILE A 161 -9.72 0.75 -19.39
N SER A 162 -9.40 1.41 -20.50
CA SER A 162 -8.04 1.48 -21.03
C SER A 162 -7.83 2.78 -21.79
N TYR A 163 -6.59 3.07 -22.15
CA TYR A 163 -6.22 4.25 -22.93
C TYR A 163 -5.51 3.85 -24.23
N ASP A 164 -5.96 4.41 -25.35
CA ASP A 164 -5.29 4.23 -26.62
C ASP A 164 -4.32 5.40 -26.86
N PRO A 165 -2.99 5.16 -26.86
CA PRO A 165 -1.99 6.21 -27.08
C PRO A 165 -2.00 6.79 -28.50
N ILE A 166 -2.56 6.06 -29.49
CA ILE A 166 -2.64 6.50 -30.89
C ILE A 166 -3.80 7.49 -31.06
N SER A 167 -5.02 7.07 -30.73
CA SER A 167 -6.19 7.95 -30.82
C SER A 167 -6.28 8.97 -29.67
N LYS A 168 -5.44 8.83 -28.63
CA LYS A 168 -5.38 9.66 -27.41
C LYS A 168 -6.71 9.70 -26.67
N LYS A 169 -7.38 8.56 -26.56
CA LYS A 169 -8.71 8.45 -25.97
C LYS A 169 -8.77 7.27 -25.01
N ILE A 170 -9.46 7.49 -23.90
CA ILE A 170 -9.95 6.42 -23.06
C ILE A 170 -11.02 5.66 -23.85
N PHE A 171 -10.95 4.33 -23.82
CA PHE A 171 -11.97 3.43 -24.34
C PHE A 171 -12.31 2.37 -23.30
N ILE A 172 -13.40 1.66 -23.53
CA ILE A 172 -13.85 0.58 -22.65
C ILE A 172 -13.73 -0.76 -23.36
N LYS A 173 -13.52 -1.82 -22.58
CA LYS A 173 -13.49 -3.21 -23.01
C LYS A 173 -14.71 -3.92 -22.40
N PRO A 174 -15.88 -3.92 -23.07
CA PRO A 174 -17.13 -4.39 -22.50
C PRO A 174 -17.03 -5.81 -21.94
N GLU A 175 -16.25 -6.70 -22.55
CA GLU A 175 -16.02 -8.08 -22.13
C GLU A 175 -15.50 -8.22 -20.69
N TYR A 176 -14.82 -7.20 -20.15
CA TYR A 176 -14.32 -7.20 -18.77
C TYR A 176 -15.26 -6.51 -17.77
N TYR A 177 -16.41 -5.96 -18.21
CA TYR A 177 -17.37 -5.38 -17.27
C TYR A 177 -18.40 -6.42 -16.82
N PHE A 178 -18.44 -6.79 -15.54
CA PHE A 178 -19.27 -7.91 -15.04
C PHE A 178 -20.53 -7.48 -14.28
N ASP A 179 -20.83 -6.18 -14.20
CA ASP A 179 -22.12 -5.73 -13.66
C ASP A 179 -23.26 -6.04 -14.64
N LYS A 180 -23.96 -7.14 -14.37
CA LYS A 180 -25.12 -7.59 -15.16
C LYS A 180 -26.23 -6.56 -15.16
N ASN A 181 -26.51 -5.90 -14.04
CA ASN A 181 -27.59 -4.91 -13.93
C ASN A 181 -27.20 -3.60 -14.61
N GLY A 182 -25.93 -3.21 -14.50
CA GLY A 182 -25.36 -2.08 -15.23
C GLY A 182 -25.40 -2.26 -16.74
N LYS A 183 -25.38 -3.49 -17.26
CA LYS A 183 -25.43 -3.79 -18.71
C LYS A 183 -26.79 -4.13 -19.29
N LYS A 184 -27.74 -4.63 -18.48
CA LYS A 184 -28.93 -5.38 -18.93
C LYS A 184 -29.80 -4.67 -19.99
N SER A 185 -29.70 -3.35 -20.09
CA SER A 185 -30.53 -2.51 -20.96
C SER A 185 -29.74 -1.64 -21.94
N ILE A 186 -28.41 -1.78 -21.99
CA ILE A 186 -27.55 -0.92 -22.84
C ILE A 186 -27.46 -1.51 -24.24
N LYS A 187 -27.86 -0.72 -25.24
CA LYS A 187 -27.79 -1.10 -26.66
C LYS A 187 -26.62 -0.44 -27.39
N ASP A 188 -26.23 0.78 -27.00
CA ASP A 188 -25.12 1.52 -27.60
C ASP A 188 -23.84 1.37 -26.74
N PRO A 189 -22.70 0.92 -27.30
CA PRO A 189 -21.41 0.95 -26.62
C PRO A 189 -21.00 2.32 -26.04
N LYS A 190 -21.47 3.43 -26.62
CA LYS A 190 -21.21 4.79 -26.12
C LYS A 190 -21.89 5.07 -24.79
N ASP A 191 -23.07 4.51 -24.57
CA ASP A 191 -23.79 4.64 -23.31
C ASP A 191 -23.04 3.89 -22.21
N LEU A 192 -22.60 2.66 -22.50
CA LEU A 192 -21.78 1.88 -21.58
C LEU A 192 -20.48 2.60 -21.21
N LYS A 193 -19.82 3.21 -22.20
CA LYS A 193 -18.62 4.03 -21.96
C LYS A 193 -18.92 5.18 -21.01
N SER A 194 -20.03 5.88 -21.24
CA SER A 194 -20.42 7.02 -20.42
C SER A 194 -20.73 6.59 -18.97
N TYR A 195 -21.40 5.45 -18.79
CA TYR A 195 -21.66 4.90 -17.46
C TYR A 195 -20.39 4.49 -16.72
N ILE A 196 -19.47 3.76 -17.37
CA ILE A 196 -18.21 3.36 -16.74
C ILE A 196 -17.38 4.59 -16.35
N ILE A 197 -17.31 5.62 -17.22
CA ILE A 197 -16.65 6.88 -16.89
C ILE A 197 -17.32 7.57 -15.69
N ASN A 198 -18.65 7.60 -15.64
CA ASN A 198 -19.39 8.18 -14.51
C ASN A 198 -19.19 7.39 -13.21
N ILE A 199 -19.05 6.07 -13.27
CA ILE A 199 -18.72 5.22 -12.11
C ILE A 199 -17.36 5.66 -11.54
N TYR A 200 -16.32 5.67 -12.37
CA TYR A 200 -14.98 6.09 -11.94
C TYR A 200 -14.96 7.53 -11.42
N LYS A 201 -15.62 8.46 -12.13
CA LYS A 201 -15.78 9.84 -11.66
C LYS A 201 -16.45 9.89 -10.29
N THR A 202 -17.50 9.11 -10.08
CA THR A 202 -18.24 9.10 -8.80
C THR A 202 -17.37 8.59 -7.66
N ILE A 203 -16.62 7.50 -7.84
CA ILE A 203 -15.78 6.93 -6.78
C ILE A 203 -14.54 7.79 -6.50
N MET A 204 -13.95 8.44 -7.51
CA MET A 204 -12.83 9.38 -7.33
C MET A 204 -13.21 10.58 -6.47
N LEU A 205 -14.49 10.96 -6.44
CA LEU A 205 -14.97 12.09 -5.65
C LEU A 205 -15.47 11.69 -4.24
N ARG A 206 -15.24 10.44 -3.80
CA ARG A 206 -15.65 9.94 -2.48
C ARG A 206 -14.64 10.25 -1.37
N GLY A 207 -13.36 10.37 -1.70
CA GLY A 207 -12.31 10.70 -0.74
C GLY A 207 -12.38 12.15 -0.30
N ILE A 208 -12.50 12.41 1.00
CA ILE A 208 -12.52 13.75 1.62
C ILE A 208 -11.10 14.33 1.69
N LYS A 209 -10.13 13.53 2.18
CA LYS A 209 -8.74 13.94 2.42
C LYS A 209 -7.78 13.46 1.33
N GLY A 210 -8.10 12.39 0.62
CA GLY A 210 -7.26 11.91 -0.47
C GLY A 210 -7.86 10.75 -1.25
N THR A 211 -7.27 10.53 -2.42
CA THR A 211 -7.60 9.45 -3.35
C THR A 211 -6.32 8.83 -3.88
N TYR A 212 -6.19 7.52 -3.76
CA TYR A 212 -5.11 6.72 -4.34
C TYR A 212 -5.63 5.99 -5.56
N ILE A 213 -4.81 5.89 -6.60
CA ILE A 213 -5.20 5.31 -7.87
C ILE A 213 -4.19 4.24 -8.25
N TYR A 214 -4.70 3.08 -8.66
CA TYR A 214 -3.95 2.06 -9.37
C TYR A 214 -4.72 1.71 -10.65
N ALA A 215 -4.03 1.57 -11.78
CA ALA A 215 -4.65 1.18 -13.04
C ALA A 215 -4.05 -0.12 -13.56
N CYS A 216 -4.90 -1.12 -13.83
CA CYS A 216 -4.45 -2.42 -14.33
C CYS A 216 -3.87 -2.34 -15.74
N ASP A 217 -4.32 -1.36 -16.53
CA ASP A 217 -3.86 -1.14 -17.90
C ASP A 217 -2.69 -0.14 -17.92
N GLU A 218 -1.53 -0.58 -18.41
CA GLU A 218 -0.30 0.23 -18.42
C GLU A 218 -0.44 1.54 -19.21
N ASN A 219 -1.21 1.55 -20.31
CA ASN A 219 -1.39 2.76 -21.11
C ASN A 219 -2.25 3.77 -20.36
N LEU A 220 -3.26 3.31 -19.64
CA LEU A 220 -4.07 4.17 -18.77
C LEU A 220 -3.24 4.72 -17.60
N GLN A 221 -2.39 3.90 -17.01
CA GLN A 221 -1.46 4.32 -15.95
C GLN A 221 -0.48 5.40 -16.44
N LYS A 222 0.16 5.19 -17.60
CA LYS A 222 1.05 6.20 -18.24
C LYS A 222 0.30 7.49 -18.57
N TYR A 223 -0.96 7.39 -18.99
CA TYR A 223 -1.81 8.56 -19.20
C TYR A 223 -2.06 9.32 -17.88
N PHE A 224 -2.43 8.63 -16.81
CA PHE A 224 -2.63 9.26 -15.50
C PHE A 224 -1.35 9.85 -14.92
N GLU A 225 -0.20 9.20 -15.09
CA GLU A 225 1.11 9.69 -14.65
C GLU A 225 1.45 11.06 -15.24
N THR A 226 0.94 11.39 -16.42
CA THR A 226 1.14 12.71 -17.04
C THR A 226 0.52 13.83 -16.19
N TYR A 227 -0.54 13.53 -15.44
CA TYR A 227 -1.36 14.52 -14.73
C TYR A 227 -1.42 14.32 -13.21
N ILE A 228 -0.94 13.19 -12.70
CA ILE A 228 -1.01 12.80 -11.29
C ILE A 228 0.41 12.48 -10.81
N ASN A 229 0.71 12.93 -9.59
CA ASN A 229 1.98 12.59 -8.95
C ASN A 229 1.98 11.12 -8.57
N LYS A 230 3.07 10.43 -8.88
CA LYS A 230 3.24 9.06 -8.42
C LYS A 230 3.49 9.04 -6.93
N PHE A 231 2.98 8.01 -6.27
CA PHE A 231 3.48 7.62 -4.97
C PHE A 231 4.95 7.26 -5.17
N GLN A 232 5.80 8.06 -4.55
CA GLN A 232 7.18 7.67 -4.34
C GLN A 232 7.17 6.98 -2.99
N SER A 233 7.32 5.66 -2.98
CA SER A 233 7.75 4.98 -1.77
C SER A 233 8.99 5.76 -1.29
N LYS A 234 8.99 6.17 -0.02
CA LYS A 234 10.14 6.92 0.53
C LYS A 234 11.44 6.09 0.56
N ILE A 235 11.43 4.89 -0.03
CA ILE A 235 12.58 4.01 -0.19
C ILE A 235 12.55 3.48 -1.61
N SER A 236 13.41 4.00 -2.47
CA SER A 236 14.05 3.15 -3.45
C SER A 236 14.81 2.10 -2.64
N ILE A 237 14.23 0.91 -2.44
CA ILE A 237 15.05 -0.22 -2.01
C ILE A 237 16.00 -0.39 -3.19
N PRO A 238 17.31 -0.11 -3.04
CA PRO A 238 18.19 -0.24 -4.19
C PRO A 238 18.10 -1.66 -4.72
N ASP A 239 18.15 -1.78 -6.05
CA ASP A 239 18.33 -3.06 -6.71
C ASP A 239 19.56 -3.72 -6.10
N ILE A 240 19.34 -4.72 -5.23
CA ILE A 240 20.40 -5.57 -4.75
C ILE A 240 20.94 -6.31 -5.96
N VAL A 241 22.24 -6.15 -6.20
CA VAL A 241 22.93 -6.90 -7.26
C VAL A 241 23.51 -8.15 -6.64
N PHE A 242 22.83 -9.28 -6.82
CA PHE A 242 23.38 -10.59 -6.50
C PHE A 242 24.48 -10.96 -7.49
N LEU A 243 25.66 -11.28 -6.98
CA LEU A 243 26.81 -11.68 -7.77
C LEU A 243 26.82 -13.19 -7.96
N THR A 244 26.92 -13.61 -9.21
CA THR A 244 27.09 -15.03 -9.60
C THR A 244 28.49 -15.33 -10.17
N TYR A 245 29.30 -14.29 -10.41
CA TYR A 245 30.67 -14.38 -10.92
C TYR A 245 31.54 -13.22 -10.37
N ASP A 246 32.88 -13.34 -10.46
CA ASP A 246 33.89 -12.39 -9.92
C ASP A 246 33.68 -12.03 -8.43
N ILE A 247 33.24 -13.01 -7.63
CA ILE A 247 33.00 -12.82 -6.21
C ILE A 247 34.34 -12.80 -5.47
N LYS A 248 34.64 -11.67 -4.84
CA LYS A 248 35.76 -11.51 -3.90
C LYS A 248 35.17 -11.23 -2.52
N PRO A 249 34.99 -12.28 -1.69
CA PRO A 249 34.41 -12.17 -0.36
C PRO A 249 35.02 -11.03 0.44
N PHE A 250 34.18 -10.15 0.97
CA PHE A 250 34.56 -9.01 1.79
C PHE A 250 35.49 -7.98 1.12
N ILE A 251 35.59 -8.01 -0.22
CA ILE A 251 36.33 -7.04 -1.04
C ILE A 251 35.39 -6.31 -2.01
N ASN A 252 34.56 -7.06 -2.74
CA ASN A 252 33.51 -6.50 -3.60
C ASN A 252 32.11 -7.07 -3.29
N ALA A 253 32.03 -8.03 -2.37
CA ALA A 253 30.82 -8.77 -2.06
C ALA A 253 30.63 -8.91 -0.55
N ILE A 254 29.39 -8.77 -0.08
CA ILE A 254 28.98 -8.97 1.31
C ILE A 254 28.01 -10.17 1.34
N PRO A 255 28.12 -11.07 2.33
CA PRO A 255 27.24 -12.22 2.43
C PRO A 255 25.80 -11.77 2.73
N PHE A 256 24.85 -12.27 1.94
CA PHE A 256 23.42 -12.13 2.17
C PHE A 256 22.86 -13.45 2.69
N TYR A 257 22.12 -13.36 3.79
CA TYR A 257 21.32 -14.45 4.31
C TYR A 257 19.86 -14.09 4.03
N ASP A 258 19.11 -15.00 3.41
CA ASP A 258 17.66 -14.83 3.18
C ASP A 258 16.90 -14.98 4.50
N LEU A 259 17.12 -13.98 5.36
CA LEU A 259 16.55 -13.86 6.67
C LEU A 259 15.60 -12.67 6.66
N ARG A 260 14.33 -12.94 6.97
CA ARG A 260 13.30 -11.91 7.14
C ARG A 260 13.14 -11.64 8.62
N ALA A 261 13.86 -10.65 9.12
CA ALA A 261 13.69 -10.23 10.50
C ALA A 261 12.43 -9.36 10.60
N SER A 262 11.50 -9.77 11.47
CA SER A 262 10.28 -9.01 11.70
C SER A 262 10.64 -7.74 12.45
N ALA A 263 10.29 -6.60 11.89
CA ALA A 263 10.32 -5.35 12.60
C ALA A 263 9.22 -5.31 13.67
N GLY A 264 8.27 -6.25 13.77
CA GLY A 264 7.27 -6.31 14.86
C GLY A 264 7.79 -7.09 16.07
N SER A 265 7.10 -8.19 16.40
CA SER A 265 7.58 -9.22 17.33
C SER A 265 8.68 -10.08 16.68
N PHE A 266 8.98 -11.24 17.25
CA PHE A 266 9.80 -12.26 16.59
C PHE A 266 9.13 -12.75 15.29
N SER A 267 9.93 -12.98 14.24
CA SER A 267 9.44 -13.55 12.97
C SER A 267 8.90 -14.98 13.14
N GLU A 268 8.27 -15.52 12.10
CA GLU A 268 8.11 -16.97 11.99
C GLU A 268 9.48 -17.67 12.03
N LEU A 269 9.47 -18.95 12.43
CA LEU A 269 10.66 -19.80 12.46
C LEU A 269 11.27 -19.91 11.07
N GLN A 270 12.56 -19.61 10.96
CA GLN A 270 13.29 -19.61 9.70
C GLN A 270 14.50 -20.53 9.77
N GLN A 271 14.64 -21.38 8.75
CA GLN A 271 15.83 -22.18 8.51
C GLN A 271 16.67 -21.47 7.43
N ILE A 272 17.92 -21.17 7.75
CA ILE A 272 18.82 -20.47 6.82
C ILE A 272 19.56 -21.53 6.00
N ASP A 273 18.99 -21.93 4.87
CA ASP A 273 19.56 -22.99 4.04
C ASP A 273 20.51 -22.48 2.95
N GLU A 274 20.36 -21.24 2.50
CA GLU A 274 21.16 -20.70 1.39
C GLU A 274 21.73 -19.30 1.68
N MET A 275 23.02 -19.14 1.38
CA MET A 275 23.75 -17.89 1.47
C MET A 275 24.17 -17.45 0.08
N GLN A 276 23.90 -16.17 -0.23
CA GLN A 276 24.21 -15.55 -1.52
C GLN A 276 25.21 -14.39 -1.33
N TRP A 277 25.80 -13.93 -2.43
CA TRP A 277 26.72 -12.79 -2.41
C TRP A 277 26.08 -11.58 -3.05
N VAL A 278 26.08 -10.46 -2.33
CA VAL A 278 25.57 -9.18 -2.82
C VAL A 278 26.73 -8.22 -3.07
N LYS A 279 26.71 -7.52 -4.21
CA LYS A 279 27.69 -6.48 -4.52
C LYS A 279 27.67 -5.42 -3.42
N ALA A 280 28.84 -5.10 -2.88
CA ALA A 280 28.97 -4.07 -1.87
C ALA A 280 28.60 -2.67 -2.44
N PRO A 281 28.01 -1.77 -1.64
CA PRO A 281 27.73 -0.41 -2.06
C PRO A 281 29.01 0.36 -2.41
N ASP A 282 28.93 1.24 -3.40
CA ASP A 282 30.05 2.10 -3.79
C ASP A 282 30.44 3.02 -2.60
N ASN A 283 31.74 3.20 -2.36
CA ASN A 283 32.31 3.93 -1.21
C ASN A 283 32.04 3.35 0.19
N PHE A 284 31.51 2.13 0.31
CA PHE A 284 31.37 1.45 1.60
C PHE A 284 32.64 0.68 1.97
N LYS A 285 33.20 0.95 3.17
CA LYS A 285 34.36 0.21 3.68
C LYS A 285 33.93 -1.15 4.22
N ILE A 286 34.07 -2.19 3.40
CA ILE A 286 33.68 -3.56 3.78
C ILE A 286 34.56 -4.09 4.93
N ASN A 287 33.94 -4.87 5.81
CA ASN A 287 34.59 -5.65 6.87
C ASN A 287 34.12 -7.11 6.77
N LYS A 288 34.97 -8.06 7.19
CA LYS A 288 34.68 -9.50 7.31
C LYS A 288 33.54 -9.85 8.26
N ASP A 289 33.22 -8.92 9.17
CA ASP A 289 32.16 -9.10 10.15
C ASP A 289 30.79 -8.67 9.61
N TYR A 290 30.72 -8.14 8.38
CA TYR A 290 29.47 -7.66 7.80
C TYR A 290 28.65 -8.75 7.13
N PHE A 291 27.34 -8.64 7.25
CA PHE A 291 26.36 -9.43 6.53
C PHE A 291 25.09 -8.63 6.25
N ILE A 292 24.26 -9.13 5.33
CA ILE A 292 23.02 -8.48 4.89
C ILE A 292 21.84 -9.38 5.20
N CYS A 293 20.76 -8.78 5.68
CA CYS A 293 19.42 -9.39 5.71
C CYS A 293 18.35 -8.35 5.34
N GLN A 294 17.15 -8.83 5.03
CA GLN A 294 16.00 -7.98 4.73
C GLN A 294 15.17 -7.75 6.00
N ILE A 295 14.78 -6.50 6.23
CA ILE A 295 13.92 -6.13 7.36
C ILE A 295 12.50 -5.94 6.86
N VAL A 296 11.56 -6.67 7.46
CA VAL A 296 10.14 -6.65 7.07
C VAL A 296 9.29 -6.20 8.25
N GLY A 297 8.47 -5.17 8.04
CA GLY A 297 7.53 -4.62 9.01
C GLY A 297 7.78 -3.15 9.36
N GLU A 298 6.79 -2.53 10.01
CA GLU A 298 6.73 -1.09 10.29
C GLU A 298 7.31 -0.68 11.66
N SER A 299 7.77 -1.66 12.43
CA SER A 299 8.50 -1.57 13.71
C SER A 299 9.48 -0.43 13.89
N MET A 300 10.28 -0.27 12.84
CA MET A 300 11.51 0.50 12.86
C MET A 300 11.47 1.63 11.83
N ASN A 301 10.30 1.93 11.24
CA ASN A 301 10.16 2.79 10.07
C ASN A 301 10.60 4.27 10.23
N LYS A 302 10.92 4.73 11.45
CA LYS A 302 11.62 6.01 11.66
C LYS A 302 13.08 5.97 11.24
N ILE A 303 13.69 4.78 11.24
CA ILE A 303 15.13 4.58 10.99
C ILE A 303 15.35 3.57 9.87
N ILE A 304 14.68 2.41 9.95
CA ILE A 304 14.73 1.32 8.98
C ILE A 304 13.32 1.14 8.41
N PRO A 305 13.07 1.64 7.19
CA PRO A 305 11.78 1.43 6.58
C PRO A 305 11.55 -0.03 6.18
N ASN A 306 10.28 -0.40 6.07
CA ASN A 306 9.87 -1.74 5.66
C ASN A 306 10.45 -2.13 4.29
N GLY A 307 10.89 -3.38 4.17
CA GLY A 307 11.48 -3.96 2.96
C GLY A 307 12.97 -3.64 2.76
N SER A 308 13.58 -2.81 3.63
CA SER A 308 14.98 -2.40 3.49
C SER A 308 15.95 -3.56 3.68
N TYR A 309 16.94 -3.63 2.80
CA TYR A 309 18.12 -4.47 3.02
C TYR A 309 19.15 -3.72 3.86
N CYS A 310 19.55 -4.34 4.97
CA CYS A 310 20.38 -3.69 5.97
C CYS A 310 21.69 -4.44 6.13
N ILE A 311 22.78 -3.69 6.24
CA ILE A 311 24.09 -4.23 6.61
C ILE A 311 24.17 -4.25 8.13
N PHE A 312 24.51 -5.42 8.66
CA PHE A 312 24.77 -5.66 10.07
C PHE A 312 26.23 -6.09 10.26
N SER A 313 26.81 -5.65 11.36
CA SER A 313 28.08 -6.17 11.86
C SER A 313 27.82 -7.28 12.87
N LYS A 314 28.52 -8.42 12.74
CA LYS A 314 28.44 -9.53 13.69
C LYS A 314 28.73 -9.03 15.09
N ASP A 315 27.90 -9.47 16.04
CA ASP A 315 28.08 -9.10 17.44
C ASP A 315 29.43 -9.59 17.97
N SER A 316 30.24 -8.66 18.49
CA SER A 316 31.58 -8.92 19.03
C SER A 316 31.66 -8.68 20.54
N GLY A 317 30.53 -8.44 21.20
CA GLY A 317 30.46 -8.10 22.61
C GLY A 317 30.50 -6.59 22.89
N GLY A 318 30.42 -6.23 24.18
CA GLY A 318 30.40 -4.83 24.65
C GLY A 318 29.00 -4.26 24.85
N SER A 319 28.93 -2.94 25.07
CA SER A 319 27.67 -2.25 25.29
C SER A 319 26.89 -2.07 23.99
N ARG A 320 25.60 -2.42 24.07
CA ARG A 320 24.63 -2.34 22.96
C ARG A 320 23.52 -1.33 23.25
N ASN A 321 23.57 -0.65 24.40
CA ASN A 321 22.55 0.31 24.81
C ASN A 321 22.42 1.46 23.80
N GLY A 322 21.20 1.67 23.31
CA GLY A 322 20.86 2.67 22.29
C GLY A 322 21.24 2.25 20.86
N LYS A 323 21.80 1.05 20.65
CA LYS A 323 22.09 0.54 19.30
C LYS A 323 20.90 -0.22 18.75
N ILE A 324 20.72 -0.16 17.44
CA ILE A 324 19.77 -1.05 16.76
C ILE A 324 20.45 -2.40 16.55
N VAL A 325 19.79 -3.47 16.98
CA VAL A 325 20.32 -4.83 16.97
C VAL A 325 19.39 -5.76 16.22
N LEU A 326 19.98 -6.73 15.52
CA LEU A 326 19.31 -7.94 15.08
C LEU A 326 19.46 -8.99 16.18
N VAL A 327 18.34 -9.49 16.66
CA VAL A 327 18.28 -10.48 17.73
C VAL A 327 17.61 -11.75 17.24
N GLU A 328 18.09 -12.86 17.77
CA GLU A 328 17.61 -14.21 17.59
C GLU A 328 17.03 -14.69 18.91
N SER A 329 15.89 -15.38 18.84
CA SER A 329 15.37 -16.19 19.92
C SER A 329 15.12 -17.59 19.41
N SER A 330 15.71 -18.59 20.07
CA SER A 330 15.60 -20.01 19.73
C SER A 330 14.99 -20.79 20.89
N ASN A 331 13.86 -21.47 20.65
CA ASN A 331 13.23 -22.26 21.71
C ASN A 331 14.05 -23.54 21.96
N ILE A 332 14.49 -23.80 23.20
CA ILE A 332 15.44 -24.88 23.56
C ILE A 332 14.93 -26.29 23.19
N GLN A 333 13.63 -26.46 22.97
CA GLN A 333 13.02 -27.76 22.69
C GLN A 333 13.08 -28.21 21.22
N ASP A 334 13.49 -27.35 20.27
CA ASP A 334 13.44 -27.67 18.84
C ASP A 334 14.60 -27.01 18.06
N SER A 335 15.85 -27.42 18.34
CA SER A 335 17.05 -26.92 17.63
C SER A 335 17.07 -27.21 16.12
N ASP A 336 16.20 -28.11 15.66
CA ASP A 336 16.09 -28.54 14.26
C ASP A 336 15.02 -27.77 13.46
N PHE A 337 14.21 -26.91 14.09
CA PHE A 337 13.05 -26.23 13.45
C PHE A 337 13.22 -24.73 13.18
N GLY A 338 14.44 -24.19 13.32
CA GLY A 338 14.78 -22.82 12.96
C GLY A 338 14.72 -21.81 14.11
N SER A 339 15.00 -20.55 13.78
CA SER A 339 15.09 -19.44 14.73
C SER A 339 14.15 -18.30 14.34
N SER A 340 13.70 -17.52 15.33
CA SER A 340 12.94 -16.31 15.07
C SER A 340 13.80 -15.06 15.27
N TYR A 341 13.62 -14.06 14.41
CA TYR A 341 14.45 -12.87 14.37
C TYR A 341 13.63 -11.58 14.46
N THR A 342 14.14 -10.60 15.19
CA THR A 342 13.58 -9.23 15.20
C THR A 342 14.68 -8.16 15.22
N VAL A 343 14.34 -6.95 14.78
CA VAL A 343 15.22 -5.78 14.83
C VAL A 343 14.58 -4.69 15.69
N LYS A 344 15.35 -4.20 16.68
CA LYS A 344 14.91 -3.20 17.67
C LYS A 344 16.07 -2.38 18.20
N GLU A 345 15.79 -1.22 18.80
CA GLU A 345 16.76 -0.53 19.63
C GLU A 345 16.92 -1.26 20.97
N TYR A 346 18.16 -1.62 21.30
CA TYR A 346 18.49 -2.38 22.49
C TYR A 346 18.68 -1.46 23.70
N HIS A 347 18.05 -1.80 24.81
CA HIS A 347 18.33 -1.23 26.12
C HIS A 347 18.45 -2.35 27.16
N SER A 348 19.43 -2.22 28.05
CA SER A 348 19.58 -3.10 29.20
C SER A 348 19.76 -2.27 30.46
N THR A 349 19.02 -2.66 31.49
CA THR A 349 19.07 -2.12 32.84
C THR A 349 19.54 -3.21 33.80
N LYS A 350 20.33 -2.81 34.79
CA LYS A 350 20.74 -3.68 35.90
C LYS A 350 20.06 -3.17 37.16
N TYR A 351 19.51 -4.08 37.96
CA TYR A 351 18.99 -3.77 39.28
C TYR A 351 19.51 -4.81 40.27
N ALA A 352 19.81 -4.37 41.49
CA ALA A 352 20.21 -5.25 42.59
C ALA A 352 18.97 -5.54 43.44
N ASP A 353 18.77 -6.80 43.84
CA ASP A 353 17.78 -7.13 44.87
C ASP A 353 18.34 -6.88 46.29
N GLU A 354 17.49 -7.05 47.30
CA GLU A 354 17.85 -6.82 48.72
C GLU A 354 18.97 -7.75 49.22
N ASP A 355 19.20 -8.87 48.53
CA ASP A 355 20.25 -9.85 48.81
C ASP A 355 21.54 -9.61 48.00
N GLY A 356 21.57 -8.57 47.17
CA GLY A 356 22.73 -8.14 46.39
C GLY A 356 22.95 -8.89 45.07
N PHE A 357 21.97 -9.69 44.61
CA PHE A 357 22.03 -10.30 43.27
C PHE A 357 21.72 -9.25 42.20
N GLU A 358 22.61 -9.13 41.22
CA GLU A 358 22.39 -8.30 40.04
C GLU A 358 21.47 -9.01 39.03
N HIS A 359 20.24 -8.51 38.88
CA HIS A 359 19.34 -8.91 37.80
C HIS A 359 19.50 -7.97 36.60
N ARG A 360 19.39 -8.54 35.40
CA ARG A 360 19.48 -7.79 34.14
C ARG A 360 18.15 -7.89 33.41
N SER A 361 17.54 -6.75 33.12
CA SER A 361 16.42 -6.69 32.18
C SER A 361 16.91 -6.17 30.82
N ILE A 362 16.32 -6.70 29.75
CA ILE A 362 16.53 -6.24 28.38
C ILE A 362 15.19 -5.75 27.83
N THR A 363 15.18 -4.50 27.39
CA THR A 363 14.07 -3.87 26.68
C THR A 363 14.46 -3.66 25.22
N LEU A 364 13.68 -4.20 24.30
CA LEU A 364 13.81 -3.97 22.87
C LEU A 364 12.74 -2.97 22.42
N LYS A 365 13.16 -1.77 22.01
CA LYS A 365 12.27 -0.66 21.71
C LYS A 365 12.02 -0.51 20.20
N PRO A 366 10.75 -0.34 19.79
CA PRO A 366 10.43 0.02 18.42
C PRO A 366 10.86 1.46 18.13
N LYS A 367 11.12 1.73 16.85
CA LYS A 367 11.36 3.07 16.32
C LYS A 367 10.40 3.32 15.17
N SER A 368 9.11 3.34 15.48
CA SER A 368 8.05 3.53 14.49
C SER A 368 7.39 4.91 14.60
N TYR A 369 6.87 5.42 13.48
CA TYR A 369 5.93 6.54 13.43
C TYR A 369 4.57 6.16 14.03
N ASP A 370 4.23 4.87 14.05
CA ASP A 370 3.07 4.34 14.75
C ASP A 370 3.40 4.10 16.23
N SER A 371 2.63 4.73 17.13
CA SER A 371 2.77 4.58 18.58
C SER A 371 2.13 3.29 19.14
N SER A 372 1.43 2.51 18.32
CA SER A 372 0.80 1.24 18.71
C SER A 372 1.82 0.14 19.03
N PHE A 373 3.03 0.22 18.47
CA PHE A 373 4.10 -0.75 18.73
C PHE A 373 4.64 -0.60 20.16
N ALA A 374 4.49 -1.66 20.95
CA ALA A 374 4.98 -1.74 22.31
C ALA A 374 6.45 -2.16 22.39
N ASN A 375 7.09 -1.87 23.53
CA ASN A 375 8.39 -2.43 23.87
C ASN A 375 8.26 -3.93 24.09
N LEU A 376 9.28 -4.70 23.69
CA LEU A 376 9.43 -6.09 24.11
C LEU A 376 10.35 -6.11 25.33
N GLU A 377 9.81 -6.50 26.47
CA GLU A 377 10.55 -6.69 27.71
C GLU A 377 10.88 -8.18 27.82
N LEU A 378 12.16 -8.54 27.87
CA LEU A 378 12.60 -9.92 28.02
C LEU A 378 12.76 -10.26 29.49
N THR A 379 12.08 -11.32 29.90
CA THR A 379 12.15 -11.91 31.24
C THR A 379 13.36 -12.84 31.38
N ASN A 380 13.75 -13.19 32.60
CA ASN A 380 14.96 -13.99 32.86
C ASN A 380 14.98 -15.32 32.09
N ASP A 381 13.84 -15.99 31.93
CA ASP A 381 13.74 -17.26 31.21
C ASP A 381 13.96 -17.08 29.69
N GLU A 382 13.54 -15.94 29.12
CA GLU A 382 13.73 -15.61 27.71
C GLU A 382 15.17 -15.16 27.40
N LEU A 383 15.94 -14.77 28.43
CA LEU A 383 17.34 -14.39 28.26
C LEU A 383 18.24 -15.58 27.94
N GLU A 384 17.86 -16.79 28.33
CA GLU A 384 18.64 -18.01 28.05
C GLU A 384 18.65 -18.34 26.56
N THR A 385 17.55 -18.02 25.87
CA THR A 385 17.35 -18.27 24.44
C THR A 385 17.66 -17.07 23.56
N PHE A 386 17.95 -15.93 24.17
CA PHE A 386 18.15 -14.66 23.49
C PHE A 386 19.61 -14.46 23.09
N LYS A 387 19.82 -14.14 21.81
CA LYS A 387 21.14 -13.84 21.26
C LYS A 387 21.11 -12.61 20.37
N VAL A 388 22.04 -11.69 20.60
CA VAL A 388 22.30 -10.62 19.62
C VAL A 388 23.15 -11.20 18.50
N VAL A 389 22.64 -11.18 17.28
CA VAL A 389 23.33 -11.73 16.09
C VAL A 389 24.16 -10.65 15.42
N GLY A 390 23.65 -9.42 15.37
CA GLY A 390 24.36 -8.32 14.76
C GLY A 390 23.88 -6.95 15.21
N VAL A 391 24.71 -5.95 14.94
CA VAL A 391 24.46 -4.53 15.19
C VAL A 391 24.25 -3.85 13.84
N PHE A 392 23.18 -3.08 13.72
CA PHE A 392 22.84 -2.36 12.49
C PHE A 392 23.90 -1.29 12.19
N GLU A 393 24.40 -1.30 10.94
CA GLU A 393 25.36 -0.30 10.45
C GLU A 393 24.68 0.70 9.53
N GLN A 394 24.01 0.22 8.48
CA GLN A 394 23.34 1.08 7.50
C GLN A 394 22.31 0.33 6.66
N ILE A 395 21.39 1.08 6.05
CA ILE A 395 20.56 0.61 4.95
C ILE A 395 21.40 0.64 3.67
N ILE A 396 21.31 -0.41 2.86
CA ILE A 396 21.88 -0.39 1.51
C ILE A 396 21.12 0.66 0.72
N THR A 397 21.84 1.64 0.15
CA THR A 397 21.31 2.63 -0.78
C THR A 397 22.25 2.70 -1.98
N ASN A 398 21.71 2.70 -3.20
CA ASN A 398 22.53 2.93 -4.40
C ASN A 398 22.73 4.44 -4.51
N SER A 399 23.90 4.93 -4.10
CA SER A 399 24.37 6.27 -4.40
C SER A 399 24.89 6.31 -5.85
N GLY A 400 23.95 6.36 -6.80
CA GLY A 400 24.19 6.64 -8.22
C GLY A 400 22.86 6.60 -8.95
N SER A 401 22.22 7.69 -9.32
CA SER A 401 22.70 8.71 -10.27
C SER A 401 21.85 9.97 -10.07
N PHE A 402 22.49 11.14 -9.94
CA PHE A 402 21.81 12.43 -10.13
C PHE A 402 21.64 12.73 -11.63
#